data_AF-A0A6A4Y0E9-F1
#
_entry.id   AF-A0A6A4Y0E9-F1
#
_cell.length_a   1.000
_cell.length_b   1.000
_cell.length_c   1.000
_cell.angle_alpha   90.00
_cell.angle_beta   90.00
_cell.angle_gamma   90.00
#
_symmetry.space_group_name_H-M   'P 1'
#
loop_
_entity.id
_entity.type
_entity.pdbx_description
1 polymer ?
#
loop_
_entity_poly.entity_id
_entity_poly.type
_entity_poly.pdbx_seq_one_letter_code
_entity_poly.pdbx_strand_id
1 'polypeptide(L)'
;MAGVSQPLLGARPAAAASRPFPTWAVVLAAGVGVSFVVVGQSFFANTFTWRSETFETNMMSPQPNTSNCSLHWFDQRLDHFTTLNTTYKQRYFVYDKFWARQANGHKKDGPIFFYCGNEGDVTLYVNNTGLMWENAEAFGALVIFAEHRYFGESMPFGDKYMDHLQYLTHEQALADYAFLLRSFQQDHNVQVPV
;
A
#
# COMPACT_ATOMS: atom_id res chain seq x y z
N MET A 1 -90.05 -20.41 39.79
CA MET A 1 -89.65 -19.05 39.39
C MET A 1 -88.71 -18.55 40.48
N ALA A 2 -87.39 -18.58 40.25
CA ALA A 2 -86.61 -17.46 39.68
C ALA A 2 -86.82 -16.17 40.50
N GLY A 3 -85.81 -15.55 41.10
CA GLY A 3 -84.38 -15.81 41.09
C GLY A 3 -83.61 -14.66 41.76
N VAL A 4 -82.29 -14.84 41.74
CA VAL A 4 -81.24 -13.81 41.81
C VAL A 4 -81.00 -13.14 43.18
N SER A 5 -80.22 -13.83 44.01
CA SER A 5 -79.38 -13.23 45.06
C SER A 5 -78.10 -12.65 44.44
N GLN A 6 -77.77 -11.40 44.79
CA GLN A 6 -76.55 -10.69 44.40
C GLN A 6 -75.27 -11.47 44.80
N PRO A 7 -74.20 -11.46 43.98
CA PRO A 7 -72.91 -12.00 44.39
C PRO A 7 -72.13 -10.98 45.23
N LEU A 8 -71.65 -11.46 46.38
CA LEU A 8 -70.67 -10.79 47.23
C LEU A 8 -69.35 -10.62 46.48
N LEU A 9 -68.74 -9.42 46.59
CA LEU A 9 -67.40 -9.13 46.09
C LEU A 9 -66.37 -10.13 46.66
N GLY A 10 -65.68 -10.84 45.76
CA GLY A 10 -64.55 -11.69 46.12
C GLY A 10 -63.31 -10.89 46.55
N ALA A 11 -62.60 -11.41 47.53
CA ALA A 11 -61.37 -10.82 48.06
C ALA A 11 -60.23 -10.80 47.03
N ARG A 12 -59.42 -9.73 47.09
CA ARG A 12 -58.24 -9.51 46.25
C ARG A 12 -57.12 -10.49 46.64
N PRO A 13 -56.47 -11.21 45.71
CA PRO A 13 -55.35 -12.06 46.06
C PRO A 13 -54.12 -11.22 46.46
N ALA A 14 -53.45 -11.66 47.52
CA ALA A 14 -52.25 -11.06 48.06
C ALA A 14 -51.06 -11.18 47.09
N ALA A 15 -50.17 -10.19 47.11
CA ALA A 15 -48.96 -10.14 46.30
C ALA A 15 -48.08 -11.38 46.53
N ALA A 16 -47.69 -12.05 45.45
CA ALA A 16 -46.80 -13.20 45.50
C ALA A 16 -45.37 -12.78 45.88
N ALA A 17 -44.81 -13.42 46.91
CA ALA A 17 -43.45 -13.18 47.38
C ALA A 17 -42.40 -13.66 46.35
N SER A 18 -41.43 -12.80 46.02
CA SER A 18 -40.30 -13.11 45.14
C SER A 18 -39.36 -14.13 45.79
N ARG A 19 -39.07 -15.23 45.08
CA ARG A 19 -38.09 -16.24 45.50
C ARG A 19 -36.65 -15.73 45.29
N PRO A 20 -35.72 -15.95 46.23
CA PRO A 20 -34.33 -15.50 46.06
C PRO A 20 -33.61 -16.37 45.03
N PHE A 21 -32.85 -15.73 44.14
CA PHE A 21 -31.99 -16.42 43.18
C PHE A 21 -30.88 -17.18 43.94
N PRO A 22 -30.61 -18.45 43.60
CA PRO A 22 -29.60 -19.21 44.29
C PRO A 22 -28.18 -18.73 43.94
N THR A 23 -27.35 -18.52 44.97
CA THR A 23 -25.99 -17.99 44.87
C THR A 23 -25.05 -18.82 43.98
N TRP A 24 -25.29 -20.13 43.88
CA TRP A 24 -24.50 -21.03 43.02
C TRP A 24 -24.63 -20.71 41.52
N ALA A 25 -25.77 -20.17 41.08
CA ALA A 25 -25.99 -19.81 39.68
C ALA A 25 -25.11 -18.63 39.25
N VAL A 26 -24.82 -17.71 40.16
CA VAL A 26 -23.92 -16.57 39.93
C VAL A 26 -22.46 -17.04 39.82
N VAL A 27 -22.06 -18.00 40.65
CA VAL A 27 -20.68 -18.53 40.66
C VAL A 27 -20.38 -19.32 39.38
N LEU A 28 -21.32 -20.14 38.89
CA LEU A 28 -21.16 -20.86 37.63
C LEU A 28 -21.10 -19.91 36.43
N ALA A 29 -21.97 -18.90 36.37
CA ALA A 29 -21.96 -17.91 35.30
C ALA A 29 -20.64 -17.11 35.27
N ALA A 30 -20.12 -16.72 36.44
CA ALA A 30 -18.83 -16.06 36.56
C ALA A 30 -17.66 -16.97 36.13
N GLY A 31 -17.66 -18.24 36.57
CA GLY A 31 -16.62 -19.21 36.22
C GLY A 31 -16.54 -19.50 34.72
N VAL A 32 -17.68 -19.73 34.07
CA VAL A 32 -17.75 -19.97 32.62
C VAL A 32 -17.34 -18.73 31.84
N GLY A 33 -17.75 -17.53 32.28
CA GLY A 33 -17.34 -16.27 31.65
C GLY A 33 -15.83 -16.04 31.71
N VAL A 34 -15.19 -16.31 32.85
CA VAL A 34 -13.73 -16.17 33.01
C VAL A 34 -13.00 -17.19 32.13
N SER A 35 -13.47 -18.44 32.05
CA SER A 35 -12.86 -19.45 31.18
C SER A 35 -12.94 -19.09 29.69
N PHE A 36 -14.07 -18.53 29.21
CA PHE A 36 -14.19 -18.09 27.82
C PHE A 36 -13.27 -16.90 27.49
N VAL A 37 -13.07 -15.97 28.44
CA VAL A 37 -12.15 -14.84 28.25
C VAL A 37 -10.70 -15.34 28.18
N VAL A 38 -10.29 -16.22 29.10
CA VAL A 38 -8.93 -16.75 29.13
C VAL A 38 -8.63 -17.60 27.90
N VAL A 39 -9.52 -18.51 27.53
CA VAL A 39 -9.37 -19.34 26.32
C VAL A 39 -9.40 -18.47 25.05
N GLY A 40 -10.25 -17.45 25.01
CA GLY A 40 -10.30 -16.47 23.91
C GLY A 40 -8.99 -15.69 23.76
N GLN A 41 -8.39 -15.24 24.86
CA GLN A 41 -7.09 -14.56 24.83
C GLN A 41 -5.94 -15.50 24.44
N SER A 42 -5.95 -16.76 24.89
CA SER A 42 -4.96 -17.75 24.47
C SER A 42 -5.09 -18.13 22.99
N PHE A 43 -6.32 -18.24 22.47
CA PHE A 43 -6.56 -18.47 21.04
C PHE A 43 -6.16 -17.25 20.20
N PHE A 44 -6.52 -16.03 20.63
CA PHE A 44 -6.12 -14.79 19.96
C PHE A 44 -4.60 -14.63 19.94
N ALA A 45 -3.90 -14.91 21.05
CA ALA A 45 -2.44 -14.85 21.09
C ALA A 45 -1.76 -15.92 20.23
N ASN A 46 -2.32 -17.14 20.14
CA ASN A 46 -1.75 -18.23 19.33
C ASN A 46 -2.07 -18.12 17.83
N THR A 47 -3.15 -17.45 17.45
CA THR A 47 -3.52 -17.24 16.03
C THR A 47 -3.06 -15.89 15.50
N PHE A 48 -2.86 -14.91 16.38
CA PHE A 48 -2.43 -13.57 16.05
C PHE A 48 -1.03 -13.32 16.62
N THR A 49 -0.02 -13.92 16.00
CA THR A 49 1.36 -13.51 16.23
C THR A 49 1.61 -12.20 15.50
N TRP A 50 1.73 -11.10 16.23
CA TRP A 50 2.31 -9.87 15.67
C TRP A 50 3.76 -10.16 15.30
N ARG A 51 4.02 -10.57 14.06
CA ARG A 51 5.38 -10.64 13.54
C ARG A 51 5.83 -9.20 13.27
N SER A 52 6.39 -8.54 14.28
CA SER A 52 7.19 -7.35 14.06
C SER A 52 8.53 -7.82 13.48
N GLU A 53 8.68 -7.78 12.16
CA GLU A 53 10.01 -7.77 11.59
C GLU A 53 10.59 -6.39 11.90
N THR A 54 11.43 -6.31 12.93
CA THR A 54 12.28 -5.15 13.13
C THR A 54 13.27 -5.15 11.97
N PHE A 55 12.98 -4.33 10.95
CA PHE A 55 13.94 -4.09 9.88
C PHE A 55 15.09 -3.30 10.50
N GLU A 56 16.26 -3.94 10.64
CA GLU A 56 17.47 -3.22 11.00
C GLU A 56 17.89 -2.36 9.80
N THR A 57 17.48 -1.09 9.82
CA THR A 57 17.98 -0.11 8.85
C THR A 57 19.46 0.12 9.10
N ASN A 58 20.33 -0.36 8.20
CA ASN A 58 21.73 0.00 8.25
C ASN A 58 21.94 1.39 7.62
N MET A 59 21.62 2.45 8.39
CA MET A 59 21.76 3.85 7.98
C MET A 59 23.20 4.26 7.63
N MET A 60 24.20 3.41 7.92
CA MET A 60 25.61 3.65 7.61
C MET A 60 26.12 2.87 6.39
N SER A 61 25.29 1.99 5.80
CA SER A 61 25.67 1.28 4.58
C SER A 61 25.68 2.24 3.38
N PRO A 62 26.66 2.12 2.46
CA PRO A 62 26.68 2.94 1.26
C PRO A 62 25.47 2.62 0.38
N GLN A 63 24.61 3.61 0.18
CA GLN A 63 23.42 3.46 -0.66
C GLN A 63 23.80 3.31 -2.14
N PRO A 64 23.01 2.58 -2.95
CA PRO A 64 23.16 2.55 -4.39
C PRO A 64 23.17 3.96 -4.97
N ASN A 65 24.00 4.17 -5.98
CA ASN A 65 24.04 5.41 -6.73
C ASN A 65 23.84 5.14 -8.23
N THR A 66 23.96 6.18 -9.04
CA THR A 66 23.77 6.11 -10.50
C THR A 66 24.61 5.01 -11.16
N SER A 67 25.86 4.79 -10.71
CA SER A 67 26.74 3.75 -11.28
C SER A 67 26.29 2.32 -11.00
N ASN A 68 25.46 2.11 -9.97
CA ASN A 68 24.91 0.81 -9.62
C ASN A 68 23.61 0.51 -10.37
N CYS A 69 22.97 1.53 -10.94
CA CYS A 69 21.71 1.42 -11.65
C CYS A 69 21.96 1.12 -13.13
N SER A 70 21.00 0.43 -13.75
CA SER A 70 20.97 0.28 -15.20
C SER A 70 20.24 1.47 -15.83
N LEU A 71 20.87 2.10 -16.82
CA LEU A 71 20.31 3.21 -17.59
C LEU A 71 19.49 2.67 -18.77
N HIS A 72 18.28 3.19 -18.92
CA HIS A 72 17.36 2.80 -19.98
C HIS A 72 16.72 4.03 -20.63
N TRP A 73 16.18 3.79 -21.82
CA TRP A 73 15.46 4.80 -22.61
C TRP A 73 14.11 4.24 -23.05
N PHE A 74 13.08 5.05 -22.91
CA PHE A 74 11.73 4.71 -23.28
C PHE A 74 11.23 5.63 -24.40
N ASP A 75 10.60 5.05 -25.42
CA ASP A 75 9.94 5.81 -26.48
C ASP A 75 8.62 6.38 -25.98
N GLN A 76 8.68 7.60 -25.45
CA GLN A 76 7.57 8.28 -24.83
C GLN A 76 6.78 9.12 -25.84
N ARG A 77 5.46 9.19 -25.71
CA ARG A 77 4.64 10.09 -26.53
C ARG A 77 4.97 11.54 -26.18
N LEU A 78 5.19 12.34 -27.22
CA LEU A 78 5.39 13.77 -27.06
C LEU A 78 4.16 14.45 -26.43
N ASP A 79 2.98 14.03 -26.90
CA ASP A 79 1.69 14.57 -26.49
C ASP A 79 0.69 13.44 -26.26
N HIS A 80 0.27 13.26 -25.02
CA HIS A 80 -0.68 12.24 -24.59
C HIS A 80 -2.13 12.60 -24.86
N PHE A 81 -2.43 13.89 -25.05
CA PHE A 81 -3.79 14.42 -25.12
C PHE A 81 -4.25 14.71 -26.55
N THR A 82 -3.43 14.32 -27.53
CA THR A 82 -3.80 14.34 -28.95
C THR A 82 -3.65 12.95 -29.58
N THR A 83 -4.09 12.82 -30.84
CA THR A 83 -3.99 11.57 -31.61
C THR A 83 -2.66 11.43 -32.33
N LEU A 84 -1.75 12.40 -32.21
CA LEU A 84 -0.44 12.34 -32.84
C LEU A 84 0.42 11.27 -32.15
N ASN A 85 1.22 10.56 -32.95
CA ASN A 85 2.09 9.48 -32.48
C ASN A 85 3.58 9.86 -32.55
N THR A 86 3.88 11.14 -32.37
CA THR A 86 5.26 11.61 -32.28
C THR A 86 5.82 11.21 -30.93
N THR A 87 7.05 10.70 -30.92
CA THR A 87 7.71 10.24 -29.70
C THR A 87 9.05 10.95 -29.47
N TYR A 88 9.54 10.85 -28.24
CA TYR A 88 10.90 11.23 -27.85
C TYR A 88 11.46 10.20 -26.86
N LYS A 89 12.77 10.26 -26.61
CA LYS A 89 13.42 9.36 -25.65
C LYS A 89 13.33 9.93 -24.24
N GLN A 90 12.63 9.24 -23.35
CA GLN A 90 12.62 9.51 -21.92
C GLN A 90 13.63 8.61 -21.21
N ARG A 91 14.55 9.20 -20.45
CA ARG A 91 15.55 8.48 -19.66
C ARG A 91 14.94 7.95 -18.37
N TYR A 92 15.34 6.75 -17.97
CA TYR A 92 15.03 6.24 -16.64
C TYR A 92 16.12 5.27 -16.15
N PHE A 93 16.23 5.14 -14.83
CA PHE A 93 17.16 4.22 -14.18
C PHE A 93 16.41 3.12 -13.46
N VAL A 94 16.95 1.90 -13.51
CA VAL A 94 16.39 0.72 -12.85
C VAL A 94 17.43 0.08 -11.94
N TYR A 95 17.02 -0.25 -10.72
CA TYR A 95 17.78 -1.03 -9.76
C TYR A 95 16.93 -2.20 -9.25
N ASP A 96 17.33 -3.41 -9.60
CA ASP A 96 16.57 -4.64 -9.36
C ASP A 96 17.23 -5.58 -8.34
N LYS A 97 18.39 -5.24 -7.78
CA LYS A 97 19.13 -6.13 -6.86
C LYS A 97 18.41 -6.37 -5.53
N PHE A 98 17.58 -5.44 -5.10
CA PHE A 98 16.71 -5.61 -3.92
C PHE A 98 15.42 -6.36 -4.24
N TRP A 99 15.08 -6.52 -5.51
CA TRP A 99 13.74 -6.92 -5.89
C TRP A 99 13.48 -8.39 -5.57
N ALA A 100 12.58 -8.61 -4.62
CA ALA A 100 12.15 -9.92 -4.17
C ALA A 100 11.23 -10.56 -5.21
N ARG A 101 11.80 -11.25 -6.19
CA ARG A 101 11.04 -11.87 -7.30
C ARG A 101 10.63 -13.32 -7.03
N GLN A 102 9.46 -13.72 -7.50
CA GLN A 102 9.06 -15.13 -7.54
C GLN A 102 10.04 -15.98 -8.35
N ALA A 103 10.56 -15.43 -9.44
CA ALA A 103 11.60 -16.07 -10.25
C ALA A 103 12.86 -16.43 -9.45
N ASN A 104 13.12 -15.73 -8.35
CA ASN A 104 14.28 -15.94 -7.47
C ASN A 104 13.90 -16.70 -6.17
N GLY A 105 12.70 -17.30 -6.11
CA GLY A 105 12.26 -18.13 -4.98
C GLY A 105 11.45 -17.40 -3.90
N HIS A 106 11.09 -16.12 -4.10
CA HIS A 106 10.20 -15.41 -3.18
C HIS A 106 8.72 -15.82 -3.37
N LYS A 107 7.91 -15.67 -2.32
CA LYS A 107 6.49 -16.07 -2.36
C LYS A 107 5.66 -15.25 -3.37
N LYS A 108 5.99 -13.97 -3.52
CA LYS A 108 5.36 -13.00 -4.41
C LYS A 108 6.42 -12.02 -4.91
N ASP A 109 6.16 -11.38 -6.04
CA ASP A 109 7.02 -10.30 -6.52
C ASP A 109 6.89 -9.09 -5.58
N GLY A 110 8.01 -8.45 -5.28
CA GLY A 110 8.07 -7.21 -4.51
C GLY A 110 7.46 -6.03 -5.29
N PRO A 111 7.09 -4.94 -4.60
CA PRO A 111 6.49 -3.77 -5.22
C PRO A 111 7.48 -3.03 -6.12
N ILE A 112 6.98 -2.10 -6.93
CA ILE A 112 7.80 -1.13 -7.65
C ILE A 112 7.81 0.17 -6.85
N PHE A 113 8.98 0.66 -6.50
CA PHE A 113 9.18 2.00 -5.98
C PHE A 113 9.54 2.91 -7.14
N PHE A 114 8.59 3.75 -7.53
CA PHE A 114 8.70 4.61 -8.70
C PHE A 114 8.92 6.06 -8.28
N TYR A 115 10.10 6.60 -8.55
CA TYR A 115 10.40 8.01 -8.35
C TYR A 115 10.02 8.81 -9.60
N CYS A 116 9.01 9.68 -9.44
CA CYS A 116 8.69 10.70 -10.42
C CYS A 116 9.76 11.79 -10.36
N GLY A 117 10.69 11.80 -11.31
CA GLY A 117 11.70 12.86 -11.43
C GLY A 117 11.05 14.24 -11.47
N ASN A 118 11.78 15.27 -11.06
CA ASN A 118 11.27 16.63 -11.01
C ASN A 118 12.18 17.56 -11.83
N GLU A 119 12.42 18.80 -11.38
CA GLU A 119 13.01 19.87 -12.18
C GLU A 119 14.54 19.81 -12.29
N GLY A 120 15.08 18.66 -12.68
CA GLY A 120 16.52 18.45 -12.75
C GLY A 120 16.93 17.12 -13.38
N ASP A 121 18.24 16.98 -13.59
CA ASP A 121 18.83 15.72 -14.07
C ASP A 121 18.53 14.60 -13.06
N VAL A 122 17.95 13.50 -13.55
CA VAL A 122 17.49 12.41 -12.68
C VAL A 122 18.61 11.77 -11.85
N THR A 123 19.86 11.83 -12.31
CA THR A 123 21.02 11.31 -11.58
C THR A 123 21.22 12.01 -10.24
N LEU A 124 20.80 13.27 -10.12
CA LEU A 124 20.78 14.00 -8.86
C LEU A 124 19.89 13.29 -7.85
N TYR A 125 18.70 12.84 -8.26
CA TYR A 125 17.74 12.20 -7.35
C TYR A 125 18.12 10.76 -7.04
N VAL A 126 18.67 10.02 -8.01
CA VAL A 126 19.23 8.69 -7.78
C VAL A 126 20.29 8.73 -6.67
N ASN A 127 21.15 9.75 -6.68
CA ASN A 127 22.25 9.86 -5.71
C ASN A 127 21.84 10.45 -4.34
N ASN A 128 20.69 11.13 -4.23
CA ASN A 128 20.33 11.89 -3.03
C ASN A 128 19.01 11.46 -2.36
N THR A 129 18.27 10.50 -2.93
CA THR A 129 16.99 10.02 -2.35
C THR A 129 17.21 8.80 -1.43
N GLY A 130 17.99 8.99 -0.34
CA GLY A 130 18.41 7.92 0.59
C GLY A 130 17.27 7.02 1.09
N LEU A 131 16.16 7.63 1.54
CA LEU A 131 14.99 6.90 2.07
C LEU A 131 14.34 5.96 1.05
N MET A 132 14.47 6.24 -0.26
CA MET A 132 13.95 5.35 -1.29
C MET A 132 14.74 4.04 -1.30
N TRP A 133 16.06 4.11 -1.14
CA TRP A 133 16.94 2.94 -1.14
C TRP A 133 16.76 2.09 0.12
N GLU A 134 16.72 2.72 1.30
CA GLU A 134 16.54 2.04 2.58
C GLU A 134 15.22 1.26 2.61
N ASN A 135 14.14 1.89 2.18
CA ASN A 135 12.85 1.22 2.12
C ASN A 135 12.83 0.17 1.01
N ALA A 136 13.44 0.42 -0.16
CA ALA A 136 13.42 -0.56 -1.24
C ALA A 136 14.07 -1.88 -0.83
N GLU A 137 15.18 -1.84 -0.10
CA GLU A 137 15.78 -3.05 0.48
C GLU A 137 14.84 -3.74 1.47
N ALA A 138 14.21 -2.97 2.37
CA ALA A 138 13.28 -3.49 3.37
C ALA A 138 12.05 -4.19 2.78
N PHE A 139 11.48 -3.60 1.75
CA PHE A 139 10.27 -4.08 1.08
C PHE A 139 10.57 -5.08 -0.04
N GLY A 140 11.86 -5.33 -0.33
CA GLY A 140 12.28 -6.12 -1.47
C GLY A 140 11.77 -5.54 -2.79
N ALA A 141 11.82 -4.22 -2.96
CA ALA A 141 11.22 -3.49 -4.06
C ALA A 141 12.16 -3.39 -5.27
N LEU A 142 11.57 -3.34 -6.46
CA LEU A 142 12.24 -2.82 -7.66
C LEU A 142 12.26 -1.30 -7.58
N VAL A 143 13.39 -0.66 -7.85
CA VAL A 143 13.46 0.81 -7.86
C VAL A 143 13.58 1.33 -9.29
N ILE A 144 12.72 2.27 -9.63
CA ILE A 144 12.72 2.96 -10.92
C ILE A 144 12.76 4.47 -10.67
N PHE A 145 13.75 5.16 -11.25
CA PHE A 145 13.79 6.62 -11.30
C PHE A 145 13.53 7.09 -12.73
N ALA A 146 12.37 7.70 -12.96
CA ALA A 146 12.01 8.21 -14.28
C ALA A 146 12.34 9.70 -14.39
N GLU A 147 13.08 10.09 -15.42
CA GLU A 147 13.40 11.49 -15.64
C GLU A 147 12.18 12.27 -16.13
N HIS A 148 12.04 13.50 -15.63
CA HIS A 148 10.98 14.40 -16.05
C HIS A 148 11.24 14.91 -17.46
N ARG A 149 10.18 15.03 -18.28
CA ARG A 149 10.27 15.68 -19.59
C ARG A 149 10.88 17.09 -19.47
N TYR A 150 11.72 17.48 -20.42
CA TYR A 150 12.44 18.78 -20.45
C TYR A 150 13.53 18.96 -19.40
N PHE A 151 13.94 17.91 -18.69
CA PHE A 151 15.06 17.96 -17.76
C PHE A 151 16.08 16.87 -18.05
N GLY A 152 17.32 17.10 -17.62
CA GLY A 152 18.46 16.20 -17.86
C GLY A 152 18.65 15.93 -19.36
N GLU A 153 18.54 14.67 -19.75
CA GLU A 153 18.70 14.25 -21.14
C GLU A 153 17.36 13.93 -21.82
N SER A 154 16.25 14.01 -21.09
CA SER A 154 14.89 13.75 -21.57
C SER A 154 14.30 14.99 -22.25
N MET A 155 14.93 15.40 -23.35
CA MET A 155 14.66 16.66 -24.06
C MET A 155 13.96 16.41 -25.41
N PRO A 156 12.61 16.54 -25.51
CA PRO A 156 11.90 16.21 -26.74
C PRO A 156 12.32 17.03 -27.98
N PHE A 157 12.81 18.25 -27.76
CA PHE A 157 13.23 19.18 -28.81
C PHE A 157 14.71 19.61 -28.69
N GLY A 158 15.49 18.96 -27.84
CA GLY A 158 16.89 19.33 -27.57
C GLY A 158 17.03 20.83 -27.25
N ASP A 159 17.99 21.49 -27.91
CA ASP A 159 18.30 22.92 -27.68
C ASP A 159 17.16 23.88 -28.04
N LYS A 160 16.20 23.46 -28.88
CA LYS A 160 15.08 24.29 -29.31
C LYS A 160 13.89 24.25 -28.36
N TYR A 161 14.05 23.66 -27.17
CA TYR A 161 12.94 23.42 -26.23
C TYR A 161 12.17 24.69 -25.84
N MET A 162 12.82 25.87 -25.82
CA MET A 162 12.20 27.15 -25.48
C MET A 162 11.03 27.50 -26.41
N ASP A 163 11.11 27.11 -27.69
CA ASP A 163 10.05 27.33 -28.67
C ASP A 163 8.90 26.31 -28.54
N HIS A 164 9.07 25.32 -27.68
CA HIS A 164 8.21 24.14 -27.57
C HIS A 164 7.73 23.86 -26.15
N LEU A 165 7.69 24.86 -25.25
CA LEU A 165 7.30 24.70 -23.85
C LEU A 165 5.83 24.30 -23.64
N GLN A 166 4.98 24.34 -24.68
CA GLN A 166 3.58 23.91 -24.58
C GLN A 166 3.42 22.44 -24.15
N TYR A 167 4.43 21.58 -24.34
CA TYR A 167 4.38 20.19 -23.88
C TYR A 167 5.00 19.99 -22.49
N LEU A 168 5.51 21.04 -21.85
CA LEU A 168 5.99 21.02 -20.47
C LEU A 168 4.83 21.35 -19.52
N THR A 169 4.01 20.35 -19.23
CA THR A 169 2.89 20.44 -18.29
C THR A 169 2.93 19.25 -17.33
N HIS A 170 2.37 19.42 -16.13
CA HIS A 170 2.32 18.37 -15.13
C HIS A 170 1.44 17.21 -15.60
N GLU A 171 0.37 17.49 -16.33
CA GLU A 171 -0.54 16.51 -16.91
C GLU A 171 0.20 15.58 -17.88
N GLN A 172 1.04 16.16 -18.74
CA GLN A 172 1.85 15.38 -19.68
C GLN A 172 2.92 14.57 -18.97
N ALA A 173 3.59 15.13 -17.95
CA ALA A 173 4.59 14.42 -17.17
C ALA A 173 4.00 13.24 -16.37
N LEU A 174 2.82 13.44 -15.75
CA LEU A 174 2.10 12.36 -15.07
C LEU A 174 1.67 11.26 -16.04
N ALA A 175 1.24 11.63 -17.25
CA ALA A 175 0.94 10.67 -18.31
C ALA A 175 2.19 9.90 -18.76
N ASP A 176 3.36 10.54 -18.81
CA ASP A 176 4.62 9.86 -19.11
C ASP A 176 4.91 8.73 -18.12
N TYR A 177 4.84 9.06 -16.83
CA TYR A 177 5.11 8.10 -15.75
C TYR A 177 4.11 6.94 -15.79
N ALA A 178 2.82 7.23 -15.96
CA ALA A 178 1.80 6.21 -16.05
C ALA A 178 2.02 5.27 -17.25
N PHE A 179 2.40 5.82 -18.41
CA PHE A 179 2.64 5.03 -19.62
C PHE A 179 3.91 4.20 -19.50
N LEU A 180 5.02 4.79 -19.04
CA LEU A 180 6.28 4.10 -18.78
C LEU A 180 6.08 2.92 -17.81
N LEU A 181 5.43 3.17 -16.68
CA LEU A 181 5.17 2.16 -15.65
C LEU A 181 4.30 1.01 -16.18
N ARG A 182 3.24 1.33 -16.94
CA ARG A 182 2.36 0.32 -17.53
C ARG A 182 3.09 -0.52 -18.58
N SER A 183 3.86 0.11 -19.46
CA SER A 183 4.67 -0.59 -20.46
C SER A 183 5.69 -1.50 -19.78
N PHE A 184 6.39 -1.00 -18.75
CA PHE A 184 7.33 -1.81 -17.97
C PHE A 184 6.66 -3.04 -17.35
N GLN A 185 5.50 -2.87 -16.70
CA GLN A 185 4.74 -3.99 -16.12
C GLN A 185 4.33 -5.03 -17.19
N GLN A 186 3.92 -4.57 -18.37
CA GLN A 186 3.55 -5.45 -19.49
C GLN A 186 4.75 -6.21 -20.06
N ASP A 187 5.85 -5.51 -20.35
CA ASP A 187 7.04 -6.08 -20.98
C ASP A 187 7.73 -7.10 -20.08
N HIS A 188 7.70 -6.89 -18.77
CA HIS A 188 8.27 -7.80 -17.78
C HIS A 188 7.28 -8.82 -17.23
N ASN A 189 6.01 -8.78 -17.66
CA ASN A 189 4.91 -9.61 -17.15
C ASN A 189 4.79 -9.55 -15.62
N VAL A 190 4.79 -8.34 -15.07
CA VAL A 190 4.77 -8.05 -13.63
C VAL A 190 3.46 -7.35 -13.28
N GLN A 191 2.72 -7.89 -12.32
CA GLN A 191 1.51 -7.27 -11.78
C GLN A 191 1.66 -7.07 -10.27
N VAL A 192 2.36 -6.00 -9.90
CA VAL A 192 2.64 -5.66 -8.49
C VAL A 192 2.17 -4.25 -8.15
N PRO A 193 1.94 -3.97 -6.86
CA PRO A 193 1.69 -2.61 -6.39
C PRO A 193 2.85 -1.66 -6.74
N VAL A 194 2.48 -0.40 -6.95
CA VAL A 194 3.39 0.73 -7.22
C VAL A 194 3.09 1.82 -6.21
#